data_AF-A0A918UNG3-F1
#
_entry.id   AF-A0A918UNG3-F1
#
_cell.length_a   1.000
_cell.length_b   1.000
_cell.length_c   1.000
_cell.angle_alpha   90.00
_cell.angle_beta   90.00
_cell.angle_gamma   90.00
#
_symmetry.space_group_name_H-M   'P 1'
#
loop_
_entity.id
_entity.type
_entity.pdbx_description
1 polymer ?
#
loop_
_entity_poly.entity_id
_entity_poly.type
_entity_poly.pdbx_seq_one_letter_code
_entity_poly.pdbx_strand_id
1 'polypeptide(L)'
;MSESNITDKQILDHLNSKKEDLNQELKKIEVAIAALNGLSSPKAGRAGTTKSIGSKSKGAAKKLPAKEAFDKNDKVDYKIAYALTQLKEANKVEIIEEILKQEPEMDQKRAEGNVAVRLSFLVKNDMIQASRSGRSYIYSLY
;
A
#
# COMPACT_ATOMS: atom_id res chain seq x y z
N MET A 1 -35.81 32.76 -36.47
CA MET A 1 -34.70 32.98 -35.50
C MET A 1 -34.98 32.11 -34.29
N SER A 2 -34.49 30.87 -34.28
CA SER A 2 -34.78 29.89 -33.22
C SER A 2 -33.55 29.02 -32.97
N GLU A 3 -32.44 29.66 -32.57
CA GLU A 3 -31.16 29.01 -32.24
C GLU A 3 -30.91 28.99 -30.73
N SER A 4 -31.84 28.44 -29.93
CA SER A 4 -31.66 28.36 -28.46
C SER A 4 -32.01 27.00 -27.86
N ASN A 5 -32.36 26.00 -28.68
CA ASN A 5 -32.86 24.71 -28.19
C ASN A 5 -31.75 23.65 -27.95
N ILE A 6 -30.50 23.94 -28.33
CA ILE A 6 -29.35 23.08 -28.00
C ILE A 6 -28.73 23.42 -26.62
N THR A 7 -29.14 24.51 -25.99
CA THR A 7 -28.32 25.06 -24.90
C THR A 7 -28.73 24.53 -23.53
N ASP A 8 -30.01 24.53 -23.16
CA ASP A 8 -30.36 24.28 -21.75
C ASP A 8 -30.67 22.82 -21.45
N LYS A 9 -31.30 22.11 -22.40
CA LYS A 9 -31.67 20.70 -22.21
C LYS A 9 -30.45 19.79 -22.18
N GLN A 10 -29.47 20.03 -23.04
CA GLN A 10 -28.21 19.28 -23.05
C GLN A 10 -27.38 19.56 -21.79
N ILE A 11 -27.39 20.81 -21.30
CA ILE A 11 -26.76 21.16 -20.02
C ILE A 11 -27.45 20.43 -18.87
N LEU A 12 -28.79 20.40 -18.83
CA LEU A 12 -29.54 19.67 -17.80
C LEU A 12 -29.26 18.17 -17.84
N ASP A 13 -29.22 17.56 -19.02
CA ASP A 13 -28.92 16.13 -19.18
C ASP A 13 -27.50 15.82 -18.71
N HIS A 14 -26.52 16.64 -19.08
CA HIS A 14 -25.13 16.49 -18.62
C HIS A 14 -25.00 16.69 -17.10
N LEU A 15 -25.67 17.69 -16.52
CA LEU A 15 -25.66 17.91 -15.07
C LEU A 15 -26.36 16.78 -14.31
N ASN A 16 -27.44 16.23 -14.85
CA ASN A 16 -28.12 15.06 -14.26
C ASN A 16 -27.26 13.81 -14.33
N SER A 17 -26.60 13.55 -15.47
CA SER A 17 -25.64 12.44 -15.59
C SER A 17 -24.50 12.59 -14.58
N LYS A 18 -23.93 13.79 -14.46
CA LYS A 18 -22.85 14.05 -13.51
C LYS A 18 -23.29 13.92 -12.05
N LYS A 19 -24.53 14.31 -11.73
CA LYS A 19 -25.14 14.10 -10.42
C LYS A 19 -25.29 12.60 -10.12
N GLU A 20 -25.66 11.80 -11.11
CA GLU A 20 -25.81 10.36 -10.97
C GLU A 20 -24.46 9.66 -10.75
N ASP A 21 -23.42 10.05 -11.50
CA ASP A 21 -22.05 9.55 -11.33
C ASP A 21 -21.51 9.84 -9.92
N LEU A 22 -21.67 11.09 -9.45
CA LEU A 22 -21.25 11.48 -8.11
C LEU A 22 -22.01 10.71 -7.02
N ASN A 23 -23.30 10.43 -7.21
CA ASN A 23 -24.07 9.60 -6.28
C ASN A 23 -23.58 8.15 -6.26
N GLN A 24 -23.14 7.60 -7.40
CA GLN A 24 -22.54 6.27 -7.43
C GLN A 24 -21.19 6.24 -6.70
N GLU A 25 -20.37 7.28 -6.85
CA GLU A 25 -19.11 7.41 -6.11
C GLU A 25 -19.36 7.53 -4.60
N LEU A 26 -20.34 8.34 -4.17
CA LEU A 26 -20.75 8.44 -2.78
C LEU A 26 -21.19 7.09 -2.21
N LYS A 27 -22.01 6.31 -2.94
CA LYS A 27 -22.39 4.96 -2.52
C LYS A 27 -21.19 4.03 -2.33
N LYS A 28 -20.17 4.10 -3.20
CA LYS A 28 -18.94 3.31 -3.04
C LYS A 28 -18.19 3.69 -1.76
N ILE A 29 -18.11 4.99 -1.48
CA ILE A 29 -17.50 5.51 -0.26
C ILE A 29 -18.30 5.08 0.98
N GLU A 30 -19.63 5.14 0.95
CA GLU A 30 -20.50 4.69 2.04
C GLU A 30 -20.35 3.19 2.31
N VAL A 31 -20.25 2.34 1.28
CA VAL A 31 -19.97 0.90 1.43
C VAL A 31 -18.60 0.67 2.08
N ALA A 32 -17.58 1.44 1.69
CA ALA A 32 -16.26 1.36 2.30
C ALA A 32 -16.29 1.81 3.78
N ILE A 33 -17.00 2.89 4.09
CA ILE A 33 -17.20 3.38 5.46
C ILE A 33 -17.98 2.36 6.29
N ALA A 34 -19.04 1.76 5.75
CA ALA A 34 -19.83 0.73 6.43
C ALA A 34 -19.00 -0.53 6.69
N ALA A 35 -18.14 -0.94 5.75
CA ALA A 35 -17.20 -2.03 5.96
C ALA A 35 -16.22 -1.70 7.09
N LEU A 36 -15.62 -0.50 7.08
CA LEU A 36 -14.68 -0.07 8.12
C LEU A 36 -15.34 0.09 9.50
N ASN A 37 -16.57 0.57 9.57
CA ASN A 37 -17.34 0.72 10.81
C ASN A 37 -17.92 -0.62 11.30
N GLY A 38 -18.22 -1.55 10.40
CA GLY A 38 -18.64 -2.91 10.72
C GLY A 38 -17.53 -3.77 11.32
N LEU A 39 -16.26 -3.34 11.23
CA LEU A 39 -15.12 -4.03 11.86
C LEU A 39 -15.01 -3.79 13.38
N SER A 40 -15.87 -2.96 13.99
CA SER A 40 -15.92 -2.76 15.45
C SER A 40 -17.11 -3.46 16.11
N SER A 41 -17.13 -4.79 16.12
CA SER A 41 -17.69 -5.58 17.24
C SER A 41 -17.32 -7.07 17.11
N PRO A 42 -16.67 -7.69 18.11
CA PRO A 42 -16.39 -9.11 18.13
C PRO A 42 -17.51 -9.87 18.87
N LYS A 43 -18.19 -10.82 18.21
CA LYS A 43 -18.49 -12.15 18.77
C LYS A 43 -19.39 -13.04 17.89
N ALA A 44 -19.12 -14.34 18.06
CA ALA A 44 -20.00 -15.49 17.93
C ALA A 44 -20.22 -16.10 16.53
N GLY A 45 -19.28 -16.98 16.17
CA GLY A 45 -19.58 -18.41 16.16
C GLY A 45 -20.24 -19.00 14.92
N ARG A 46 -19.45 -19.68 14.08
CA ARG A 46 -19.83 -21.01 13.57
C ARG A 46 -18.61 -21.80 13.11
N ALA A 47 -18.65 -23.07 13.48
CA ALA A 47 -17.57 -24.03 13.41
C ALA A 47 -17.10 -24.30 11.97
N GLY A 48 -15.79 -24.26 11.79
CA GLY A 48 -15.10 -24.72 10.59
C GLY A 48 -13.80 -25.38 11.02
N THR A 49 -13.83 -26.69 11.15
CA THR A 49 -12.71 -27.56 11.55
C THR A 49 -11.63 -27.56 10.48
N THR A 50 -10.60 -26.73 10.61
CA THR A 50 -9.32 -26.99 9.92
C THR A 50 -8.15 -26.49 10.73
N LYS A 51 -7.43 -27.46 11.31
CA LYS A 51 -6.00 -27.44 11.64
C LYS A 51 -5.49 -26.19 12.34
N SER A 52 -5.31 -26.34 13.65
CA SER A 52 -4.27 -25.68 14.42
C SER A 52 -2.91 -25.83 13.71
N ILE A 53 -2.56 -24.88 12.84
CA ILE A 53 -1.19 -24.69 12.40
C ILE A 53 -0.56 -23.74 13.42
N GLY A 54 0.04 -24.37 14.42
CA GLY A 54 1.23 -23.91 15.10
C GLY A 54 1.22 -22.47 15.60
N SER A 55 1.10 -22.35 16.92
CA SER A 55 1.91 -21.41 17.68
C SER A 55 3.38 -21.52 17.25
N LYS A 56 3.81 -20.73 16.26
CA LYS A 56 5.22 -20.44 16.06
C LYS A 56 5.51 -19.16 16.82
N SER A 57 6.03 -19.38 18.02
CA SER A 57 6.99 -18.54 18.74
C SER A 57 7.07 -17.08 18.28
N LYS A 58 6.92 -16.16 19.24
CA LYS A 58 7.75 -14.96 19.32
C LYS A 58 9.22 -15.38 19.26
N GLY A 59 9.69 -15.78 18.08
CA GLY A 59 11.09 -15.96 17.78
C GLY A 59 11.67 -14.56 17.73
N ALA A 60 12.76 -14.34 18.47
CA ALA A 60 13.51 -13.09 18.48
C ALA A 60 13.46 -12.43 17.10
N ALA A 61 12.98 -11.18 17.04
CA ALA A 61 12.87 -10.42 15.81
C ALA A 61 14.20 -10.53 15.06
N LYS A 62 14.22 -11.32 13.98
CA LYS A 62 15.38 -11.42 13.11
C LYS A 62 15.44 -10.08 12.39
N LYS A 63 16.21 -9.15 12.97
CA LYS A 63 16.58 -7.89 12.34
C LYS A 63 17.02 -8.19 10.91
N LEU A 64 16.55 -7.38 9.97
CA LEU A 64 16.91 -7.57 8.57
C LEU A 64 18.42 -7.34 8.44
N PRO A 65 19.21 -8.32 7.98
CA PRO A 65 20.65 -8.14 7.85
C PRO A 65 20.93 -7.11 6.77
N ALA A 66 21.83 -6.17 7.06
CA ALA A 66 22.37 -5.27 6.05
C ALA A 66 22.99 -6.09 4.92
N LYS A 67 22.73 -5.69 3.67
CA LYS A 67 23.25 -6.38 2.49
C LYS A 67 24.01 -5.38 1.63
N GLU A 68 25.30 -5.66 1.41
CA GLU A 68 26.19 -4.77 0.65
C GLU A 68 26.14 -5.01 -0.87
N ALA A 69 25.67 -6.18 -1.30
CA ALA A 69 25.60 -6.56 -2.71
C ALA A 69 24.14 -6.67 -3.19
N PHE A 70 23.84 -6.06 -4.32
CA PHE A 70 22.54 -6.19 -4.96
C PHE A 70 22.46 -7.51 -5.74
N ASP A 71 21.41 -8.29 -5.51
CA ASP A 71 21.09 -9.48 -6.30
C ASP A 71 19.71 -9.32 -6.95
N LYS A 72 19.64 -9.56 -8.26
CA LYS A 72 18.40 -9.43 -9.02
C LYS A 72 17.39 -10.54 -8.70
N ASN A 73 17.88 -11.72 -8.35
CA ASN A 73 17.04 -12.89 -8.07
C ASN A 73 16.57 -12.94 -6.62
N ASP A 74 16.99 -11.97 -5.80
CA ASP A 74 16.67 -11.93 -4.39
C ASP A 74 15.24 -11.51 -4.11
N LYS A 75 14.79 -11.85 -2.90
CA LYS A 75 13.51 -11.36 -2.38
C LYS A 75 13.55 -9.84 -2.24
N VAL A 76 12.39 -9.22 -2.45
CA VAL A 76 12.19 -7.76 -2.30
C VAL A 76 12.69 -7.26 -0.93
N ASP A 77 12.59 -8.07 0.12
CA ASP A 77 13.12 -7.73 1.45
C ASP A 77 14.61 -7.43 1.43
N TYR A 78 15.40 -8.25 0.75
CA TYR A 78 16.85 -8.05 0.65
C TYR A 78 17.20 -6.88 -0.28
N LYS A 79 16.37 -6.61 -1.29
CA LYS A 79 16.49 -5.41 -2.13
C LYS A 79 16.23 -4.13 -1.32
N ILE A 80 15.23 -4.16 -0.44
CA ILE A 80 14.96 -3.07 0.52
C ILE A 80 16.11 -2.95 1.52
N ALA A 81 16.64 -4.07 2.05
CA ALA A 81 17.79 -4.04 2.95
C ALA A 81 19.01 -3.40 2.30
N TYR A 82 19.29 -3.74 1.04
CA TYR A 82 20.36 -3.14 0.25
C TYR A 82 20.16 -1.63 0.09
N ALA A 83 18.97 -1.19 -0.34
CA ALA A 83 18.66 0.23 -0.49
C ALA A 83 18.84 1.00 0.83
N LEU A 84 18.37 0.43 1.95
CA LEU A 84 18.53 1.02 3.28
C LEU A 84 19.99 0.99 3.78
N THR A 85 20.80 0.02 3.35
CA THR A 85 22.23 -0.02 3.68
C THR A 85 22.99 1.11 3.00
N GLN A 86 22.63 1.44 1.75
CA GLN A 86 23.24 2.53 0.99
C GLN A 86 22.80 3.90 1.48
N LEU A 87 21.50 4.07 1.73
CA LEU A 87 20.90 5.38 2.07
C LEU A 87 20.91 5.68 3.57
N LYS A 88 21.09 4.66 4.43
CA LYS A 88 20.96 4.67 5.91
C LYS A 88 19.56 4.99 6.41
N GLU A 89 18.98 6.07 5.93
CA GLU A 89 17.62 6.51 6.17
C GLU A 89 17.00 6.92 4.84
N ALA A 90 15.89 6.30 4.46
CA ALA A 90 15.26 6.57 3.17
C ALA A 90 13.74 6.56 3.27
N ASN A 91 13.10 7.42 2.50
CA ASN A 91 11.66 7.37 2.30
C ASN A 91 11.30 6.27 1.28
N LYS A 92 10.01 5.94 1.20
CA LYS A 92 9.52 4.89 0.28
C LYS A 92 9.93 5.15 -1.18
N VAL A 93 9.90 6.40 -1.62
CA VAL A 93 10.18 6.79 -3.01
C VAL A 93 11.66 6.57 -3.32
N GLU A 94 12.55 7.02 -2.43
CA GLU A 94 14.00 6.85 -2.55
C GLU A 94 14.40 5.36 -2.59
N ILE A 95 13.75 4.52 -1.77
CA ILE A 95 13.98 3.07 -1.79
C ILE A 95 13.61 2.48 -3.16
N ILE A 96 12.49 2.92 -3.73
CA ILE A 96 12.03 2.43 -5.04
C ILE A 96 12.97 2.91 -6.15
N GLU A 97 13.38 4.17 -6.12
CA GLU A 97 14.32 4.74 -7.08
C GLU A 97 15.66 3.98 -7.07
N GLU A 98 16.21 3.69 -5.90
CA GLU A 98 17.47 2.94 -5.80
C GLU A 98 17.31 1.50 -6.31
N ILE A 99 16.17 0.86 -6.05
CA ILE A 99 15.88 -0.48 -6.59
C ILE A 99 15.73 -0.43 -8.13
N LEU A 100 15.00 0.54 -8.68
CA LEU A 100 14.80 0.71 -10.13
C LEU A 100 16.09 1.08 -10.85
N LYS A 101 17.01 1.79 -10.19
CA LYS A 101 18.34 2.08 -10.72
C LYS A 101 19.16 0.80 -10.97
N GLN A 102 19.00 -0.21 -10.11
CA GLN A 102 19.64 -1.52 -10.27
C GLN A 102 18.86 -2.46 -11.21
N GLU A 103 17.55 -2.26 -11.34
CA GLU A 103 16.63 -3.01 -12.19
C GLU A 103 15.73 -2.10 -13.04
N PRO A 104 16.27 -1.47 -14.09
CA PRO A 104 15.49 -0.55 -14.93
C PRO A 104 14.41 -1.26 -15.76
N GLU A 105 14.51 -2.58 -15.93
CA GLU A 105 13.50 -3.40 -16.62
C GLU A 105 12.26 -3.69 -15.76
N MET A 106 12.30 -3.41 -14.46
CA MET A 106 11.17 -3.64 -13.57
C MET A 106 10.11 -2.54 -13.73
N ASP A 107 8.84 -2.95 -13.86
CA ASP A 107 7.71 -2.03 -13.90
C ASP A 107 7.57 -1.26 -12.57
N GLN A 108 7.65 0.07 -12.66
CA GLN A 108 7.54 0.99 -11.53
C GLN A 108 6.29 0.75 -10.69
N LYS A 109 5.12 0.52 -11.30
CA LYS A 109 3.88 0.29 -10.54
C LYS A 109 3.94 -1.00 -9.72
N ARG A 110 4.58 -2.03 -10.26
CA ARG A 110 4.79 -3.30 -9.56
C ARG A 110 5.81 -3.14 -8.43
N ALA A 111 6.88 -2.39 -8.66
CA ALA A 111 7.87 -2.07 -7.62
C ALA A 111 7.22 -1.30 -6.46
N GLU A 112 6.43 -0.27 -6.76
CA GLU A 112 5.70 0.52 -5.75
C GLU A 112 4.79 -0.35 -4.87
N GLY A 113 3.94 -1.18 -5.49
CA GLY A 113 3.03 -2.06 -4.76
C GLY A 113 3.77 -3.06 -3.89
N ASN A 114 4.77 -3.74 -4.46
CA ASN A 114 5.54 -4.76 -3.75
C ASN A 114 6.33 -4.15 -2.59
N VAL A 115 7.05 -3.06 -2.82
CA VAL A 115 7.86 -2.38 -1.79
C VAL A 115 6.97 -1.85 -0.67
N ALA A 116 5.81 -1.24 -0.99
CA ALA A 116 4.90 -0.74 0.04
C ALA A 116 4.36 -1.85 0.96
N VAL A 117 3.96 -2.99 0.38
CA VAL A 117 3.47 -4.14 1.14
C VAL A 117 4.59 -4.73 2.00
N ARG A 118 5.80 -4.87 1.45
CA ARG A 118 6.95 -5.43 2.18
C ARG A 118 7.47 -4.49 3.27
N LEU A 119 7.57 -3.18 3.04
CA LEU A 119 7.91 -2.22 4.09
C LEU A 119 6.93 -2.30 5.26
N SER A 120 5.62 -2.34 4.98
CA SER A 120 4.59 -2.49 6.01
C SER A 120 4.78 -3.79 6.82
N PHE A 121 5.12 -4.89 6.14
CA PHE A 121 5.43 -6.16 6.79
C PHE A 121 6.70 -6.08 7.64
N LEU A 122 7.78 -5.50 7.14
CA LEU A 122 9.06 -5.41 7.82
C LEU A 122 8.97 -4.55 9.09
N VAL A 123 8.25 -3.42 9.03
CA VAL A 123 7.98 -2.57 10.19
C VAL A 123 7.12 -3.30 11.22
N LYS A 124 6.03 -3.95 10.79
CA LYS A 124 5.11 -4.68 11.69
C LYS A 124 5.78 -5.83 12.45
N ASN A 125 6.86 -6.40 11.90
CA ASN A 125 7.62 -7.49 12.50
C ASN A 125 8.91 -7.03 13.18
N ASP A 126 9.08 -5.73 13.43
CA ASP A 126 10.27 -5.14 14.07
C ASP A 126 11.59 -5.55 13.37
N MET A 127 11.56 -5.70 12.04
CA MET A 127 12.75 -6.04 11.24
C MET A 127 13.50 -4.79 10.77
N ILE A 128 12.79 -3.68 10.61
CA ILE A 128 13.30 -2.35 10.25
C ILE A 128 12.60 -1.29 11.12
N GLN A 129 13.21 -0.12 11.27
CA GLN A 129 12.59 1.03 11.94
C GLN A 129 11.86 1.91 10.93
N ALA A 130 10.80 2.57 11.38
CA ALA A 130 10.12 3.61 10.65
C ALA A 130 9.86 4.81 11.56
N SER A 131 10.34 5.98 11.16
CA SER A 131 10.09 7.26 11.82
C SER A 131 9.18 8.12 10.95
N ARG A 132 8.18 8.75 11.56
CA ARG A 132 7.26 9.63 10.83
C ARG A 132 7.93 10.99 10.62
N SER A 133 8.13 11.37 9.35
CA SER A 133 8.63 12.69 8.94
C SER A 133 7.55 13.40 8.12
N GLY A 134 6.79 14.25 8.78
CA GLY A 134 5.65 14.97 8.18
C GLY A 134 4.52 14.04 7.70
N ARG A 135 4.30 14.02 6.38
CA ARG A 135 3.30 13.17 5.70
C ARG A 135 3.85 11.80 5.26
N SER A 136 5.15 11.58 5.44
CA SER A 136 5.86 10.39 4.96
C SER A 136 6.50 9.64 6.12
N TYR A 137 6.92 8.40 5.84
CA TYR A 137 7.74 7.62 6.75
C TYR A 137 9.16 7.53 6.19
N ILE A 138 10.14 7.71 7.07
CA ILE A 138 11.55 7.43 6.84
C ILE A 138 11.82 6.06 7.44
N TYR A 139 12.45 5.19 6.67
CA TYR A 139 12.78 3.83 7.06
C TYR A 139 14.29 3.71 7.26
N SER A 140 14.70 2.90 8.23
CA SER A 140 16.10 2.62 8.53
C SER A 140 16.30 1.20 9.05
N LEU A 141 17.52 0.68 8.91
CA LEU A 141 17.93 -0.57 9.55
C LEU A 141 18.32 -0.31 11.02
N TYR A 142 18.24 -1.36 11.85
CA TYR A 142 18.66 -1.33 13.26
C TYR A 142 20.17 -1.32 13.46
#